data_AF-A0A9D8LQ12-F1
#
_entry.id   AF-A0A9D8LQ12-F1
#
_cell.length_a   1.000
_cell.length_b   1.000
_cell.length_c   1.000
_cell.angle_alpha   90.00
_cell.angle_beta   90.00
_cell.angle_gamma   90.00
#
_symmetry.space_group_name_H-M   'P 1'
#
loop_
_entity.id
_entity.type
_entity.pdbx_description
1 polymer ?
#
loop_
_entity_poly.entity_id
_entity_poly.type
_entity_poly.pdbx_seq_one_letter_code
_entity_poly.pdbx_strand_id
1 'polypeptide(L)' 'MKTAIAVHTDEDYERAQRRVAELSSAPDSPEKARELEALAEAMLAFELRRDEAVH' A
#
# COMPACT_ATOMS: atom_id res chain seq x y z
N MET A 1 -13.57 -11.75 -2.27
CA MET A 1 -12.63 -11.39 -1.19
C MET A 1 -11.55 -10.54 -1.84
N LYS A 2 -11.50 -9.23 -1.57
CA LYS A 2 -10.51 -8.34 -2.18
C LYS A 2 -9.17 -8.68 -1.51
N THR A 3 -8.22 -9.18 -2.29
CA THR A 3 -6.93 -9.70 -1.84
C THR A 3 -6.28 -8.69 -0.90
N ALA A 4 -5.97 -9.08 0.33
CA ALA A 4 -5.25 -8.22 1.26
C ALA A 4 -3.93 -7.79 0.57
N ILE A 5 -3.71 -6.49 0.45
CA ILE A 5 -2.45 -5.97 -0.08
C ILE A 5 -1.47 -6.06 1.08
N ALA A 6 -0.55 -7.02 1.02
CA ALA A 6 0.47 -7.20 2.04
C ALA A 6 1.81 -6.82 1.44
N VAL A 7 2.53 -5.92 2.10
CA VAL A 7 3.85 -5.44 1.66
C VAL A 7 4.89 -6.07 2.56
N HIS A 8 5.66 -7.03 2.08
CA HIS A 8 6.68 -7.72 2.90
C HIS A 8 8.10 -7.50 2.40
N THR A 9 8.25 -7.01 1.19
CA THR A 9 9.53 -6.78 0.52
C THR A 9 9.57 -5.38 -0.07
N ASP A 10 10.76 -4.91 -0.42
CA ASP A 10 10.90 -3.64 -1.14
C ASP A 10 10.20 -3.68 -2.52
N GLU A 11 10.19 -4.84 -3.20
CA GLU A 11 9.45 -5.03 -4.46
C GLU A 11 7.93 -4.88 -4.28
N ASP A 12 7.38 -5.40 -3.18
CA ASP A 12 5.96 -5.20 -2.86
C ASP A 12 5.66 -3.73 -2.55
N TYR A 13 6.59 -3.05 -1.88
CA TYR A 13 6.45 -1.64 -1.53
C TYR A 13 6.46 -0.78 -2.80
N GLU A 14 7.35 -1.06 -3.76
CA GLU A 14 7.33 -0.43 -5.08
C GLU A 14 6.04 -0.70 -5.85
N ARG A 15 5.53 -1.95 -5.82
CA ARG A 15 4.24 -2.28 -6.45
C ARG A 15 3.09 -1.51 -5.82
N ALA A 16 3.08 -1.37 -4.50
CA ALA A 16 2.07 -0.58 -3.79
C ALA A 16 2.14 0.90 -4.19
N GLN A 17 3.35 1.49 -4.30
CA GLN A 17 3.52 2.86 -4.79
C GLN A 17 2.99 3.06 -6.21
N ARG A 18 3.33 2.15 -7.13
CA ARG A 18 2.83 2.21 -8.53
C ARG A 18 1.31 2.15 -8.55
N ARG A 19 0.70 1.31 -7.68
CA ARG A 19 -0.75 1.19 -7.59
C ARG A 19 -1.41 2.47 -7.05
N VAL A 20 -0.81 3.14 -6.07
CA VAL A 20 -1.27 4.45 -5.59
C VAL A 20 -1.22 5.48 -6.72
N ALA A 21 -0.16 5.51 -7.52
CA ALA A 21 -0.03 6.43 -8.65
C ALA A 21 -1.10 6.17 -9.75
N GLU A 22 -1.36 4.90 -10.07
CA GLU A 22 -2.45 4.52 -10.98
C GLU A 22 -3.81 4.97 -10.46
N LEU A 23 -4.12 4.69 -9.20
CA LEU A 23 -5.38 5.06 -8.56
C LEU A 23 -5.55 6.57 -8.46
N SER A 24 -4.47 7.31 -8.24
CA SER A 24 -4.50 8.79 -8.17
C SER A 24 -4.96 9.41 -9.49
N SER A 25 -4.69 8.74 -10.61
CA SER A 25 -5.12 9.17 -11.95
C SER A 25 -6.54 8.73 -12.31
N ALA A 26 -7.14 7.81 -11.55
CA ALA A 26 -8.50 7.34 -11.76
C ALA A 26 -9.53 8.27 -11.08
N PRO A 27 -10.78 8.33 -11.59
CA PRO A 27 -11.86 9.07 -10.95
C PRO A 27 -12.08 8.64 -9.51
N ASP A 28 -12.52 9.58 -8.68
CA ASP A 28 -12.82 9.28 -7.28
C ASP A 28 -14.01 8.34 -7.15
N SER A 29 -13.82 7.28 -6.38
CA SER A 29 -14.86 6.31 -6.04
C SER A 29 -14.66 5.78 -4.62
N PRO A 30 -15.72 5.29 -3.95
CA PRO A 30 -15.61 4.62 -2.66
C PRO A 30 -14.66 3.41 -2.72
N GLU A 31 -14.60 2.71 -3.85
CA GLU A 31 -13.70 1.58 -4.06
C GLU A 31 -12.23 2.02 -4.14
N LYS A 32 -11.96 3.15 -4.81
CA LYS A 32 -10.63 3.76 -4.86
C LYS A 32 -10.18 4.20 -3.46
N ALA A 33 -11.06 4.88 -2.72
CA ALA A 33 -10.74 5.33 -1.36
C ALA A 33 -10.37 4.16 -0.45
N ARG A 34 -11.15 3.08 -0.46
CA ARG A 34 -10.85 1.85 0.31
C ARG A 34 -9.54 1.19 -0.12
N GLU A 35 -9.22 1.22 -1.41
CA GLU A 35 -7.97 0.63 -1.91
C GLU A 35 -6.75 1.47 -1.53
N LEU A 36 -6.86 2.79 -1.59
CA LEU A 36 -5.82 3.71 -1.12
C LEU A 36 -5.57 3.58 0.38
N GLU A 37 -6.64 3.44 1.18
CA GLU A 37 -6.53 3.21 2.63
C GLU A 37 -5.80 1.89 2.92
N ALA A 38 -6.20 0.79 2.26
CA ALA A 38 -5.53 -0.50 2.41
C ALA A 38 -4.06 -0.48 1.96
N LEU A 39 -3.75 0.26 0.88
CA LEU A 39 -2.37 0.45 0.40
C LEU A 39 -1.54 1.23 1.43
N ALA A 40 -2.09 2.30 1.99
CA ALA A 40 -1.43 3.12 3.00
C ALA A 40 -1.14 2.31 4.28
N GLU A 41 -2.11 1.55 4.77
CA GLU A 41 -1.95 0.67 5.93
C GLU A 41 -0.84 -0.37 5.70
N ALA A 42 -0.83 -1.01 4.53
CA ALA A 42 0.16 -2.04 4.19
C ALA A 42 1.58 -1.48 4.09
N MET A 43 1.74 -0.30 3.47
CA MET A 43 3.02 0.39 3.34
C MET A 43 3.53 0.86 4.71
N LEU A 44 2.67 1.44 5.55
CA LEU A 44 3.03 1.85 6.91
C LEU A 44 3.46 0.65 7.76
N ALA A 45 2.73 -0.47 7.70
CA ALA A 45 3.07 -1.68 8.44
C ALA A 45 4.42 -2.29 8.00
N PHE A 46 4.84 -2.07 6.75
CA PHE A 46 6.18 -2.43 6.28
C PHE A 46 7.25 -1.49 6.83
N GLU A 47 7.03 -0.18 6.75
CA GLU A 47 7.95 0.84 7.26
C GLU A 47 8.23 0.67 8.76
N LEU A 48 7.18 0.44 9.57
CA LEU A 48 7.31 0.19 11.00
C LEU A 48 8.19 -1.04 11.30
N ARG A 49 7.97 -2.15 10.58
CA ARG A 49 8.83 -3.35 10.72
C ARG A 49 10.27 -3.10 10.31
N ARG A 50 10.49 -2.24 9.30
CA ARG A 50 11.83 -1.90 8.83
C ARG A 50 12.56 -1.01 9.83
N ASP A 51 11.86 -0.07 10.45
CA ASP A 51 12.38 0.79 11.51
C ASP A 51 12.75 -0.03 12.76
N GLU A 52 11.87 -0.95 13.17
CA GLU A 52 12.12 -1.89 14.28
C GLU A 52 13.32 -2.81 14.04
N ALA A 53 13.60 -3.20 12.79
CA ALA A 53 14.72 -4.09 12.45
C ALA A 53 16.10 -3.42 12.51
N VAL A 54 16.15 -2.09 12.61
CA VAL A 54 17.39 -1.29 12.65
C VAL A 54 17.78 -0.89 14.08
N HIS A 55 16.92 -1.18 15.07
CA HIS A 55 17.16 -0.94 16.50
C HIS A 55 17.51 -2.21 17.28
#